data_AF-A0A9W6ZWB7-F1
#
_entry.id   AF-A0A9W6ZWB7-F1
#
_cell.length_a   1.000
_cell.length_b   1.000
_cell.length_c   1.000
_cell.angle_alpha   90.00
_cell.angle_beta   90.00
_cell.angle_gamma   90.00
#
_symmetry.space_group_name_H-M   'P 1'
#
loop_
_entity.id
_entity.type
_entity.pdbx_description
1 polymer ?
#
loop_
_entity_poly.entity_id
_entity_poly.type
_entity_poly.pdbx_seq_one_letter_code
_entity_poly.pdbx_strand_id
1 'polypeptide(L)'
;MLSIITVARAGRVRAVTGFATSFTRVSPRNPRSTRSPRSTRSTTTSALYNSITNINPPTGVVDLTQYSNPNNKNDQILSLITTCGSLKITLITLRNLLNDVSLQQTLSPLSTIALGTTFSCSTMLASGMDTSQIFQLTINGDGPLRGICSVSGSDGSVKGYVGNPTCEGVELVKAVGGGTVQVVKNHPDWPRPYNGISSIGGGGVSNDVGVYLAKSEQRECVLFGDVEMKGFLVTGSGGYLIERLPGSEAEVSDAIEENLEELAKGSQSWFMDSLVGGTDLLTVASKILGTKVSATVLDSKLPYAKCDCSLERLVRSLTLLPRDDVMDIIQKEENVEAKCEFCGKMYRLSPDEVKVEFDKFEKSNEEKMKREKEEKKENGE
;
A
#
# COMPACT_ATOMS: atom_id res chain seq x y z
N MET A 1 -3.51 -8.82 -15.56
CA MET A 1 -2.66 -7.61 -15.45
C MET A 1 -1.28 -8.03 -15.90
N LEU A 2 -0.68 -7.30 -16.84
CA LEU A 2 0.67 -7.58 -17.34
C LEU A 2 1.66 -6.90 -16.38
N SER A 3 2.43 -7.68 -15.63
CA SER A 3 3.43 -7.16 -14.69
C SER A 3 4.81 -7.17 -15.39
N ILE A 4 5.33 -5.98 -15.70
CA ILE A 4 6.61 -5.81 -16.39
C ILE A 4 7.73 -5.79 -15.35
N ILE A 5 8.69 -6.71 -15.46
CA ILE A 5 9.93 -6.65 -14.68
C ILE A 5 10.72 -5.43 -15.14
N THR A 6 10.96 -4.49 -14.22
CA THR A 6 11.70 -3.26 -14.51
C THR A 6 13.15 -3.43 -14.10
N VAL A 7 14.04 -3.51 -15.09
CA VAL A 7 15.50 -3.48 -14.86
C VAL A 7 15.98 -2.04 -15.09
N ALA A 8 16.42 -1.39 -14.02
CA ALA A 8 17.01 -0.07 -14.07
C ALA A 8 18.54 -0.19 -14.21
N ARG A 9 19.09 0.11 -15.39
CA ARG A 9 20.54 0.34 -15.59
C ARG A 9 20.78 1.82 -15.84
N ALA A 10 21.91 2.37 -15.37
CA ALA A 10 22.29 3.75 -15.68
C ALA A 10 22.29 3.99 -17.20
N GLY A 11 21.31 4.76 -17.70
CA GLY A 11 21.19 5.12 -19.12
C GLY A 11 20.31 4.23 -20.02
N ARG A 12 19.74 3.10 -19.55
CA ARG A 12 18.74 2.31 -20.31
C ARG A 12 17.72 1.63 -19.39
N VAL A 13 16.44 1.95 -19.57
CA VAL A 13 15.30 1.20 -18.99
C VAL A 13 14.86 0.19 -20.05
N ARG A 14 14.90 -1.12 -19.73
CA ARG A 14 14.42 -2.18 -20.63
C ARG A 14 13.17 -2.80 -20.00
N ALA A 15 12.03 -2.61 -20.66
CA ALA A 15 10.81 -3.37 -20.36
C ALA A 15 10.88 -4.71 -21.10
N VAL A 16 10.71 -5.83 -20.38
CA VAL A 16 10.55 -7.14 -21.02
C VAL A 16 9.07 -7.28 -21.38
N THR A 17 8.72 -7.12 -22.67
CA THR A 17 7.33 -7.23 -23.17
C THR A 17 7.21 -8.27 -24.27
N GLY A 18 6.30 -9.24 -24.10
CA GLY A 18 5.83 -10.14 -25.17
C GLY A 18 4.41 -9.76 -25.59
N PHE A 19 4.23 -9.28 -26.82
CA PHE A 19 2.93 -8.90 -27.40
C PHE A 19 2.23 -10.10 -28.03
N ALA A 20 0.92 -10.25 -27.78
CA ALA A 20 -0.02 -10.88 -28.70
C ALA A 20 -1.43 -10.28 -28.47
N THR A 21 -1.89 -9.49 -29.43
CA THR A 21 -3.24 -8.94 -29.51
C THR A 21 -4.17 -9.94 -30.20
N SER A 22 -5.33 -10.24 -29.61
CA SER A 22 -6.48 -10.74 -30.36
C SER A 22 -7.78 -10.19 -29.77
N PHE A 23 -8.44 -9.36 -30.56
CA PHE A 23 -9.76 -8.79 -30.31
C PHE A 23 -10.84 -9.87 -30.41
N THR A 24 -11.80 -9.90 -29.47
CA THR A 24 -13.13 -10.46 -29.70
C THR A 24 -14.22 -9.51 -29.19
N ARG A 25 -15.21 -9.34 -30.07
CA ARG A 25 -16.30 -8.37 -30.07
C ARG A 25 -17.44 -8.88 -29.18
N VAL A 26 -17.94 -8.07 -28.25
CA VAL A 26 -19.17 -8.36 -27.47
C VAL A 26 -20.36 -7.64 -28.13
N SER A 27 -21.41 -8.40 -28.46
CA SER A 27 -22.70 -7.85 -28.94
C SER A 27 -23.67 -7.61 -27.78
N PRO A 28 -24.51 -6.56 -27.82
CA PRO A 28 -25.44 -6.25 -26.74
C PRO A 28 -26.75 -7.04 -26.90
N ARG A 29 -27.33 -7.53 -25.80
CA ARG A 29 -28.75 -7.93 -25.74
C ARG A 29 -29.50 -7.05 -24.76
N ASN A 30 -30.45 -6.30 -25.30
CA ASN A 30 -31.41 -5.46 -24.58
C ASN A 30 -32.58 -6.30 -24.03
N PRO A 31 -33.37 -5.77 -23.06
CA PRO A 31 -34.25 -6.53 -22.18
C PRO A 31 -35.64 -6.76 -22.79
N ARG A 32 -36.34 -7.81 -22.36
CA ARG A 32 -37.79 -7.94 -22.56
C ARG A 32 -38.50 -8.17 -21.23
N SER A 33 -39.50 -7.31 -21.04
CA SER A 33 -40.50 -7.29 -19.98
C SER A 33 -41.40 -8.53 -19.98
N THR A 34 -41.79 -9.01 -18.80
CA THR A 34 -43.11 -9.63 -18.59
C THR A 34 -43.63 -9.39 -17.17
N ARG A 35 -44.70 -8.58 -17.09
CA ARG A 35 -45.87 -8.61 -16.17
C ARG A 35 -45.69 -9.04 -14.70
N SER A 36 -46.03 -8.11 -13.81
CA SER A 36 -46.41 -8.33 -12.41
C SER A 36 -47.82 -8.93 -12.27
N PRO A 37 -48.06 -9.87 -11.33
CA PRO A 37 -49.38 -10.05 -10.74
C PRO A 37 -49.51 -9.33 -9.38
N ARG A 38 -50.75 -8.94 -9.11
CA ARG A 38 -51.26 -8.17 -7.98
C ARG A 38 -50.98 -8.79 -6.61
N SER A 39 -50.98 -7.89 -5.62
CA SER A 39 -50.91 -8.13 -4.19
C SER A 39 -51.94 -9.15 -3.68
N THR A 40 -51.45 -10.14 -2.96
CA THR A 40 -52.20 -10.83 -1.91
C THR A 40 -51.43 -10.65 -0.61
N ARG A 41 -51.99 -9.88 0.33
CA ARG A 41 -51.54 -9.86 1.73
C ARG A 41 -51.62 -11.30 2.25
N SER A 42 -50.48 -11.94 2.49
CA SER A 42 -50.43 -13.19 3.25
C SER A 42 -49.66 -12.97 4.55
N THR A 43 -50.37 -13.19 5.64
CA THR A 43 -49.88 -13.38 7.00
C THR A 43 -48.90 -14.56 7.03
N THR A 44 -47.62 -14.30 6.81
CA THR A 44 -46.54 -15.31 6.90
C THR A 44 -45.26 -14.77 7.56
N THR A 45 -45.36 -13.69 8.34
CA THR A 45 -44.20 -13.13 9.06
C THR A 45 -43.77 -13.94 10.30
N SER A 46 -44.60 -14.87 10.81
CA SER A 46 -44.26 -15.68 11.99
C SER A 46 -43.62 -17.05 11.68
N ALA A 47 -43.78 -17.58 10.45
CA ALA A 47 -43.24 -18.90 10.10
C ALA A 47 -41.76 -18.88 9.68
N LEU A 48 -41.28 -17.74 9.15
CA LEU A 48 -39.88 -17.57 8.77
C LEU A 48 -38.97 -17.31 9.98
N TYR A 49 -39.49 -16.71 11.04
CA TYR A 49 -38.70 -16.45 12.25
C TYR A 49 -38.40 -17.74 13.04
N ASN A 50 -39.36 -18.67 13.10
CA ASN A 50 -39.19 -19.95 13.81
C ASN A 50 -38.39 -21.01 13.02
N SER A 51 -38.11 -20.79 11.74
CA SER A 51 -37.26 -21.68 10.93
C SER A 51 -35.78 -21.29 10.99
N ILE A 52 -35.44 -20.07 11.43
CA ILE A 52 -34.06 -19.62 11.64
C ILE A 52 -33.54 -20.08 13.01
N THR A 53 -34.42 -20.20 14.02
CA THR A 53 -34.04 -20.60 15.38
C THR A 53 -33.77 -22.10 15.55
N ASN A 54 -34.06 -22.92 14.52
CA ASN A 54 -33.82 -24.37 14.51
C ASN A 54 -32.67 -24.80 13.57
N ILE A 55 -31.84 -23.85 13.12
CA ILE A 55 -30.57 -24.20 12.48
C ILE A 55 -29.60 -24.50 13.62
N ASN A 56 -29.54 -25.77 14.03
CA ASN A 56 -28.38 -26.25 14.78
C ASN A 56 -27.14 -25.85 13.97
N PRO A 57 -26.15 -25.13 14.56
CA PRO A 57 -24.90 -24.89 13.86
C PRO A 57 -24.36 -26.25 13.42
N PRO A 58 -23.86 -26.39 12.18
CA PRO A 58 -23.34 -27.68 11.71
C PRO A 58 -22.34 -28.18 12.74
N THR A 59 -22.69 -29.27 13.43
CA THR A 59 -21.89 -29.89 14.50
C THR A 59 -20.68 -30.64 13.95
N GLY A 60 -20.50 -30.65 12.63
CA GLY A 60 -19.28 -31.09 11.98
C GLY A 60 -18.29 -29.94 11.88
N VAL A 61 -17.09 -30.12 12.43
CA VAL A 61 -15.92 -29.34 12.02
C VAL A 61 -15.74 -29.65 10.53
N VAL A 62 -16.21 -28.75 9.67
CA VAL A 62 -15.95 -28.86 8.23
C VAL A 62 -14.44 -28.70 8.08
N ASP A 63 -13.78 -29.71 7.52
CA ASP A 63 -12.37 -29.61 7.21
C ASP A 63 -12.20 -28.59 6.07
N LEU A 64 -11.87 -27.36 6.48
CA LEU A 64 -11.63 -26.24 5.59
C LEU A 64 -10.19 -26.21 5.06
N THR A 65 -9.34 -27.20 5.39
CA THR A 65 -7.93 -27.23 4.94
C THR A 65 -7.82 -27.21 3.42
N GLN A 66 -8.74 -27.86 2.69
CA GLN A 66 -8.81 -27.80 1.22
C GLN A 66 -9.11 -26.41 0.65
N TYR A 67 -9.70 -25.51 1.46
CA TYR A 67 -9.96 -24.11 1.10
C TYR A 67 -8.96 -23.15 1.75
N SER A 68 -8.10 -23.64 2.64
CA SER A 68 -7.03 -22.84 3.23
C SER A 68 -6.09 -22.43 2.12
N ASN A 69 -5.88 -21.13 1.97
CA ASN A 69 -4.84 -20.67 1.08
C ASN A 69 -3.49 -21.22 1.60
N PRO A 70 -2.71 -21.95 0.78
CA PRO A 70 -1.40 -22.46 1.19
C PRO A 70 -0.44 -21.34 1.65
N ASN A 71 -0.70 -20.11 1.17
CA ASN A 71 -0.02 -18.88 1.56
C ASN A 71 -0.59 -18.21 2.83
N ASN A 72 -1.37 -18.91 3.65
CA ASN A 72 -1.83 -18.36 4.93
C ASN A 72 -0.72 -18.35 6.02
N LYS A 73 0.54 -18.25 5.59
CA LYS A 73 1.70 -18.11 6.47
C LYS A 73 1.79 -16.67 6.96
N ASN A 74 2.60 -16.45 8.00
CA ASN A 74 2.86 -15.10 8.48
C ASN A 74 3.53 -14.26 7.40
N ASP A 75 3.13 -13.00 7.34
CA ASP A 75 3.80 -12.03 6.50
C ASP A 75 5.25 -11.84 6.95
N GLN A 76 6.16 -11.57 6.01
CA GLN A 76 7.58 -11.54 6.29
C GLN A 76 8.28 -10.55 5.36
N ILE A 77 9.25 -9.84 5.91
CA ILE A 77 10.29 -9.12 5.19
C ILE A 77 11.59 -9.89 5.40
N LEU A 78 12.22 -10.30 4.31
CA LEU A 78 13.48 -11.04 4.31
C LEU A 78 14.51 -10.27 3.50
N SER A 79 15.66 -9.97 4.11
CA SER A 79 16.78 -9.33 3.45
C SER A 79 17.96 -10.29 3.38
N LEU A 80 18.58 -10.38 2.21
CA LEU A 80 19.76 -11.20 1.95
C LEU A 80 20.85 -10.33 1.31
N ILE A 81 22.09 -10.76 1.46
CA ILE A 81 23.22 -10.24 0.70
C ILE A 81 23.95 -11.40 0.04
N THR A 82 24.36 -11.22 -1.21
CA THR A 82 25.24 -12.19 -1.87
C THR A 82 26.53 -12.37 -1.06
N THR A 83 27.10 -13.57 -1.04
CA THR A 83 28.30 -13.87 -0.23
C THR A 83 29.50 -13.02 -0.63
N CYS A 84 29.57 -12.60 -1.90
CA CYS A 84 30.59 -11.68 -2.43
C CYS A 84 30.28 -10.20 -2.15
N GLY A 85 29.16 -9.86 -1.51
CA GLY A 85 28.78 -8.48 -1.21
C GLY A 85 28.35 -7.65 -2.42
N SER A 86 28.10 -8.26 -3.57
CA SER A 86 27.78 -7.55 -4.82
C SER A 86 26.33 -7.07 -4.89
N LEU A 87 25.37 -7.88 -4.42
CA LEU A 87 23.94 -7.58 -4.49
C LEU A 87 23.27 -7.75 -3.13
N LYS A 88 22.31 -6.87 -2.85
CA LYS A 88 21.34 -6.99 -1.75
C LYS A 88 19.99 -7.38 -2.34
N ILE A 89 19.31 -8.33 -1.72
CA ILE A 89 18.00 -8.81 -2.14
C ILE A 89 17.03 -8.67 -0.98
N THR A 90 15.97 -7.90 -1.16
CA THR A 90 14.86 -7.79 -0.21
C THR A 90 13.64 -8.46 -0.82
N LEU A 91 13.02 -9.37 -0.07
CA LEU A 91 11.81 -10.10 -0.44
C LEU A 91 10.74 -9.84 0.61
N ILE A 92 9.49 -9.71 0.17
CA ILE A 92 8.38 -9.47 1.10
C ILE A 92 7.14 -10.28 0.71
N THR A 93 6.37 -10.64 1.72
CA THR A 93 4.97 -11.08 1.60
C THR A 93 4.11 -10.28 2.58
N LEU A 94 3.01 -9.73 2.09
CA LEU A 94 2.12 -8.78 2.79
C LEU A 94 0.64 -9.18 2.66
N ARG A 95 0.35 -10.47 2.48
CA ARG A 95 -1.00 -10.98 2.21
C ARG A 95 -1.95 -10.66 3.37
N ASN A 96 -1.57 -10.99 4.60
CA ASN A 96 -2.46 -10.89 5.74
C ASN A 96 -2.66 -9.42 6.13
N LEU A 97 -1.57 -8.66 6.17
CA LEU A 97 -1.56 -7.22 6.38
C LEU A 97 -2.45 -6.50 5.37
N LEU A 98 -2.35 -6.84 4.09
CA LEU A 98 -3.16 -6.20 3.06
C LEU A 98 -4.64 -6.59 3.15
N ASN A 99 -4.97 -7.84 3.53
CA ASN A 99 -6.36 -8.23 3.81
C ASN A 99 -6.94 -7.39 4.95
N ASP A 100 -6.21 -7.23 6.06
CA ASP A 100 -6.66 -6.44 7.20
C ASP A 100 -6.89 -4.98 6.82
N VAL A 101 -5.94 -4.37 6.09
CA VAL A 101 -6.05 -2.98 5.62
C VAL A 101 -7.20 -2.82 4.63
N SER A 102 -7.37 -3.77 3.71
CA SER A 102 -8.45 -3.76 2.72
C SER A 102 -9.83 -3.77 3.39
N LEU A 103 -9.99 -4.55 4.47
CA LEU A 103 -11.22 -4.59 5.26
C LEU A 103 -11.43 -3.29 6.04
N GLN A 104 -10.39 -2.81 6.74
CA GLN A 104 -10.46 -1.58 7.54
C GLN A 104 -10.81 -0.34 6.71
N GLN A 105 -10.29 -0.26 5.49
CA GLN A 105 -10.49 0.88 4.59
C GLN A 105 -11.63 0.67 3.59
N THR A 106 -12.32 -0.49 3.62
CA THR A 106 -13.40 -0.84 2.69
C THR A 106 -12.98 -0.68 1.22
N LEU A 107 -11.82 -1.22 0.88
CA LEU A 107 -11.23 -1.10 -0.46
C LEU A 107 -11.92 -2.03 -1.46
N SER A 108 -12.12 -1.53 -2.67
CA SER A 108 -12.41 -2.35 -3.84
C SER A 108 -11.17 -3.15 -4.27
N PRO A 109 -11.33 -4.26 -5.03
CA PRO A 109 -10.19 -5.08 -5.43
C PRO A 109 -9.12 -4.31 -6.20
N LEU A 110 -9.52 -3.35 -7.03
CA LEU A 110 -8.57 -2.49 -7.76
C LEU A 110 -7.78 -1.59 -6.81
N SER A 111 -8.46 -0.96 -5.85
CA SER A 111 -7.83 -0.09 -4.85
C SER A 111 -6.89 -0.89 -3.95
N THR A 112 -7.26 -2.12 -3.59
CA THR A 112 -6.41 -3.04 -2.83
C THR A 112 -5.14 -3.41 -3.59
N ILE A 113 -5.24 -3.69 -4.89
CA ILE A 113 -4.07 -3.98 -5.73
C ILE A 113 -3.16 -2.74 -5.79
N ALA A 114 -3.73 -1.56 -6.05
CA ALA A 114 -2.97 -0.32 -6.13
C ALA A 114 -2.23 0.01 -4.82
N LEU A 115 -2.93 -0.09 -3.69
CA LEU A 115 -2.35 0.15 -2.36
C LEU A 115 -1.31 -0.91 -2.01
N GLY A 116 -1.62 -2.20 -2.25
CA GLY A 116 -0.73 -3.30 -1.92
C GLY A 116 0.57 -3.29 -2.73
N THR A 117 0.53 -2.99 -4.03
CA THR A 117 1.75 -2.78 -4.82
C THR A 117 2.58 -1.62 -4.27
N THR A 118 1.92 -0.54 -3.83
CA THR A 118 2.59 0.62 -3.23
C THR A 118 3.22 0.28 -1.87
N PHE A 119 2.50 -0.47 -1.02
CA PHE A 119 3.03 -1.00 0.25
C PHE A 119 4.24 -1.87 0.01
N SER A 120 4.18 -2.75 -0.99
CA SER A 120 5.30 -3.61 -1.34
C SER A 120 6.55 -2.79 -1.70
N CYS A 121 6.39 -1.80 -2.58
CA CYS A 121 7.49 -0.92 -2.97
C CYS A 121 8.04 -0.11 -1.79
N SER A 122 7.18 0.56 -1.02
CA SER A 122 7.61 1.41 0.09
C SER A 122 8.29 0.62 1.20
N THR A 123 7.81 -0.59 1.49
CA THR A 123 8.33 -1.44 2.57
C THR A 123 9.69 -2.02 2.18
N MET A 124 9.87 -2.47 0.93
CA MET A 124 11.18 -2.91 0.45
C MET A 124 12.21 -1.79 0.44
N LEU A 125 11.82 -0.57 0.05
CA LEU A 125 12.71 0.58 0.01
C LEU A 125 13.05 1.11 1.41
N ALA A 126 12.10 1.03 2.35
CA ALA A 126 12.36 1.34 3.76
C ALA A 126 13.26 0.28 4.43
N SER A 127 13.26 -0.96 3.91
CA SER A 127 14.08 -2.06 4.42
C SER A 127 15.57 -1.80 4.18
N GLY A 128 16.26 -1.36 5.23
CA GLY A 128 17.69 -1.03 5.21
C GLY A 128 17.98 0.47 5.35
N MET A 129 16.96 1.29 5.55
CA MET A 129 17.15 2.64 6.08
C MET A 129 17.46 2.59 7.60
N ASP A 130 17.90 3.71 8.14
CA ASP A 130 18.07 3.89 9.60
C ASP A 130 16.71 3.73 10.33
N THR A 131 16.75 3.29 11.59
CA THR A 131 15.58 3.05 12.45
C THR A 131 14.73 4.29 12.67
N SER A 132 15.35 5.46 12.63
CA SER A 132 14.66 6.75 12.82
C SER A 132 14.11 7.33 11.51
N GLN A 133 14.42 6.72 10.35
CA GLN A 133 13.95 7.21 9.06
C GLN A 133 12.55 6.73 8.73
N ILE A 134 11.79 7.63 8.11
CA ILE A 134 10.47 7.36 7.54
C ILE A 134 10.57 7.55 6.03
N PHE A 135 10.07 6.54 5.29
CA PHE A 135 9.97 6.57 3.84
C PHE A 135 8.52 6.76 3.44
N GLN A 136 8.23 7.82 2.69
CA GLN A 136 6.92 8.07 2.11
C GLN A 136 7.01 7.96 0.60
N LEU A 137 6.12 7.15 0.02
CA LEU A 137 5.89 7.03 -1.40
C LEU A 137 4.47 7.53 -1.72
N THR A 138 4.38 8.51 -2.59
CA THR A 138 3.10 9.08 -3.02
C THR A 138 3.02 9.05 -4.54
N ILE A 139 1.93 8.48 -5.06
CA ILE A 139 1.62 8.44 -6.49
C ILE A 139 0.47 9.41 -6.69
N ASN A 140 0.81 10.61 -7.15
CA ASN A 140 -0.16 11.64 -7.47
C ASN A 140 -0.66 11.42 -8.90
N GLY A 141 -1.69 10.59 -9.02
CA GLY A 141 -2.36 10.27 -10.27
C GLY A 141 -3.59 11.14 -10.52
N ASP A 142 -3.81 11.57 -11.76
CA ASP A 142 -5.00 12.31 -12.20
C ASP A 142 -6.20 11.43 -12.58
N GLY A 143 -6.04 10.10 -12.47
CA GLY A 143 -7.09 9.12 -12.74
C GLY A 143 -8.14 8.99 -11.62
N PRO A 144 -9.19 8.17 -11.84
CA PRO A 144 -10.31 8.00 -10.90
C PRO A 144 -9.93 7.40 -9.54
N LEU A 145 -8.71 6.85 -9.40
CA LEU A 145 -8.17 6.38 -8.13
C LEU A 145 -7.80 7.53 -7.18
N ARG A 146 -7.60 8.75 -7.71
CA ARG A 146 -7.27 9.98 -6.95
C ARG A 146 -5.99 9.87 -6.11
N GLY A 147 -5.00 9.16 -6.64
CA GLY A 147 -3.69 8.99 -6.03
C GLY A 147 -3.63 7.94 -4.92
N ILE A 148 -2.40 7.63 -4.53
CA ILE A 148 -2.05 6.59 -3.55
C ILE A 148 -0.93 7.12 -2.67
N CYS A 149 -1.00 6.89 -1.36
CA CYS A 149 0.07 7.24 -0.44
C CYS A 149 0.42 6.04 0.43
N SER A 150 1.71 5.78 0.60
CA SER A 150 2.24 4.80 1.54
C SER A 150 3.39 5.40 2.33
N VAL A 151 3.43 5.11 3.62
CA VAL A 151 4.47 5.53 4.55
C VAL A 151 4.97 4.28 5.27
N SER A 152 6.25 4.00 5.15
CA SER A 152 6.91 2.83 5.72
C SER A 152 8.08 3.24 6.60
N GLY A 153 8.23 2.56 7.75
CA GLY A 153 9.42 2.61 8.59
C GLY A 153 10.35 1.44 8.31
N SER A 154 11.61 1.56 8.74
CA SER A 154 12.61 0.49 8.59
C SER A 154 12.41 -0.69 9.56
N ASP A 155 11.55 -0.53 10.55
CA ASP A 155 11.08 -1.57 11.48
C ASP A 155 10.00 -2.49 10.87
N GLY A 156 9.60 -2.24 9.62
CA GLY A 156 8.53 -2.99 8.95
C GLY A 156 7.13 -2.41 9.22
N SER A 157 7.03 -1.26 9.89
CA SER A 157 5.76 -0.54 9.99
C SER A 157 5.35 0.02 8.63
N VAL A 158 4.07 -0.11 8.29
CA VAL A 158 3.50 0.48 7.08
C VAL A 158 2.11 1.05 7.34
N LYS A 159 1.79 2.16 6.69
CA LYS A 159 0.44 2.73 6.62
C LYS A 159 0.26 3.42 5.28
N GLY A 160 -0.97 3.54 4.80
CA GLY A 160 -1.25 4.32 3.61
C GLY A 160 -2.71 4.32 3.27
N TYR A 161 -3.07 4.98 2.18
CA TYR A 161 -4.44 5.11 1.73
C TYR A 161 -4.48 5.34 0.22
N VAL A 162 -5.70 5.19 -0.32
CA VAL A 162 -6.03 5.46 -1.72
C VAL A 162 -7.06 6.59 -1.73
N GLY A 163 -6.95 7.55 -2.65
CA GLY A 163 -7.86 8.70 -2.70
C GLY A 163 -9.31 8.33 -3.03
N ASN A 164 -9.53 7.22 -3.76
CA ASN A 164 -10.84 6.65 -4.01
C ASN A 164 -10.87 5.14 -3.67
N PRO A 165 -11.23 4.78 -2.43
CA PRO A 165 -11.31 3.39 -1.95
C PRO A 165 -12.21 2.47 -2.78
N THR A 166 -13.27 3.00 -3.40
CA THR A 166 -14.30 2.22 -4.10
C THR A 166 -14.13 2.25 -5.62
N CYS A 167 -12.94 2.64 -6.12
CA CYS A 167 -12.66 2.69 -7.55
C CYS A 167 -12.74 1.30 -8.19
N GLU A 168 -13.59 1.10 -9.19
CA GLU A 168 -13.80 -0.18 -9.88
C GLU A 168 -14.05 0.01 -11.39
N GLY A 169 -14.06 -1.09 -12.15
CA GLY A 169 -14.49 -1.10 -13.56
C GLY A 169 -13.49 -0.51 -14.56
N VAL A 170 -12.26 -0.25 -14.14
CA VAL A 170 -11.17 0.32 -14.96
C VAL A 170 -9.91 -0.52 -14.77
N GLU A 171 -8.95 -0.46 -15.70
CA GLU A 171 -7.63 -1.09 -15.52
C GLU A 171 -6.75 -0.24 -14.59
N LEU A 172 -5.89 -0.88 -13.79
CA LEU A 172 -5.05 -0.21 -12.78
C LEU A 172 -4.29 1.02 -13.34
N VAL A 173 -3.63 0.88 -14.50
CA VAL A 173 -2.86 1.97 -15.12
C VAL A 173 -3.75 3.18 -15.45
N LYS A 174 -4.95 2.93 -15.99
CA LYS A 174 -5.92 4.00 -16.30
C LYS A 174 -6.57 4.57 -15.03
N ALA A 175 -6.71 3.76 -13.99
CA ALA A 175 -7.24 4.20 -12.71
C ALA A 175 -6.27 5.16 -12.01
N VAL A 176 -4.96 4.89 -12.09
CA VAL A 176 -3.91 5.81 -11.63
C VAL A 176 -3.84 7.04 -12.52
N GLY A 177 -3.85 6.87 -13.86
CA GLY A 177 -3.73 7.97 -14.81
C GLY A 177 -2.29 8.45 -15.01
N GLY A 178 -2.15 9.69 -15.46
CA GLY A 178 -0.87 10.41 -15.51
C GLY A 178 -0.59 11.14 -14.19
N GLY A 179 0.57 11.80 -14.11
CA GLY A 179 0.94 12.60 -12.95
C GLY A 179 2.36 12.32 -12.48
N THR A 180 2.58 12.24 -11.16
CA THR A 180 3.92 12.15 -10.57
C THR A 180 4.06 11.07 -9.52
N VAL A 181 5.20 10.39 -9.51
CA VAL A 181 5.71 9.62 -8.38
C VAL A 181 6.57 10.53 -7.53
N GLN A 182 6.24 10.64 -6.24
CA GLN A 182 6.94 11.42 -5.25
C GLN A 182 7.45 10.52 -4.13
N VAL A 183 8.72 10.72 -3.76
CA VAL A 183 9.37 10.02 -2.65
C VAL A 183 9.88 11.05 -1.66
N VAL A 184 9.52 10.88 -0.40
CA VAL A 184 9.99 11.71 0.71
C VAL A 184 10.69 10.82 1.71
N LYS A 185 11.94 11.16 2.05
CA LYS A 185 12.68 10.52 3.15
C LYS A 185 12.85 11.54 4.25
N ASN A 186 12.44 11.19 5.46
CA ASN A 186 12.54 12.08 6.61
C ASN A 186 13.31 11.43 7.75
N HIS A 187 14.10 12.23 8.45
CA HIS A 187 14.81 11.85 9.67
C HIS A 187 14.62 12.97 10.70
N PRO A 188 14.43 12.67 11.99
CA PRO A 188 14.25 13.68 13.04
C PRO A 188 15.37 14.73 13.09
N ASP A 189 16.61 14.30 12.86
CA ASP A 189 17.79 15.17 12.90
C ASP A 189 18.04 15.94 11.59
N TRP A 190 17.22 15.76 10.55
CA TRP A 190 17.39 16.51 9.31
C TRP A 190 16.64 17.84 9.38
N PRO A 191 17.25 18.96 8.97
CA PRO A 191 16.58 20.26 8.97
C PRO A 191 15.39 20.30 8.00
N ARG A 192 15.45 19.50 6.92
CA ARG A 192 14.39 19.36 5.92
C ARG A 192 14.38 17.92 5.39
N PRO A 193 13.20 17.38 5.04
CA PRO A 193 13.12 16.07 4.41
C PRO A 193 13.74 16.11 3.01
N TYR A 194 14.31 14.97 2.60
CA TYR A 194 14.66 14.74 1.21
C TYR A 194 13.39 14.50 0.39
N ASN A 195 13.29 15.12 -0.78
CA ASN A 195 12.13 15.00 -1.67
C ASN A 195 12.60 14.78 -3.11
N GLY A 196 12.13 13.70 -3.73
CA GLY A 196 12.37 13.37 -5.12
C GLY A 196 11.05 13.19 -5.87
N ILE A 197 10.99 13.66 -7.11
CA ILE A 197 9.79 13.60 -7.96
C ILE A 197 10.16 13.12 -9.36
N SER A 198 9.33 12.26 -9.95
CA SER A 198 9.39 11.90 -11.37
C SER A 198 8.00 11.77 -11.97
N SER A 199 7.88 11.83 -13.30
CA SER A 199 6.61 11.61 -13.99
C SER A 199 6.21 10.12 -14.01
N ILE A 200 4.91 9.86 -13.96
CA ILE A 200 4.32 8.52 -14.17
C ILE A 200 4.47 8.16 -15.66
N GLY A 201 5.04 6.99 -15.96
CA GLY A 201 5.30 6.51 -17.32
C GLY A 201 4.22 5.57 -17.87
N GLY A 202 3.25 5.18 -17.04
CA GLY A 202 2.12 4.32 -17.45
C GLY A 202 2.46 2.83 -17.50
N GLY A 203 3.57 2.40 -16.89
CA GLY A 203 3.96 0.99 -16.81
C GLY A 203 3.40 0.24 -15.59
N GLY A 204 2.62 0.92 -14.75
CA GLY A 204 2.12 0.41 -13.48
C GLY A 204 2.98 0.86 -12.30
N VAL A 205 2.40 0.79 -11.10
CA VAL A 205 2.97 1.37 -9.88
C VAL A 205 4.42 0.96 -9.62
N SER A 206 4.72 -0.34 -9.64
CA SER A 206 6.07 -0.86 -9.38
C SER A 206 7.08 -0.41 -10.43
N ASN A 207 6.70 -0.38 -11.71
CA ASN A 207 7.54 0.10 -12.80
C ASN A 207 7.81 1.60 -12.68
N ASP A 208 6.80 2.42 -12.39
CA ASP A 208 6.96 3.87 -12.25
C ASP A 208 7.89 4.22 -11.07
N VAL A 209 7.81 3.46 -9.97
CA VAL A 209 8.77 3.56 -8.86
C VAL A 209 10.17 3.12 -9.29
N GLY A 210 10.30 2.03 -10.06
CA GLY A 210 11.59 1.60 -10.62
C GLY A 210 12.24 2.68 -11.50
N VAL A 211 11.45 3.35 -12.33
CA VAL A 211 11.91 4.48 -13.16
C VAL A 211 12.36 5.66 -12.29
N TYR A 212 11.65 5.97 -11.21
CA TYR A 212 12.08 6.97 -10.23
C TYR A 212 13.45 6.62 -9.63
N LEU A 213 13.64 5.38 -9.16
CA LEU A 213 14.89 4.93 -8.56
C LEU A 213 16.07 5.02 -9.55
N ALA A 214 15.82 4.64 -10.81
CA ALA A 214 16.81 4.70 -11.88
C ALA A 214 17.25 6.14 -12.20
N LYS A 215 16.28 7.06 -12.35
CA LYS A 215 16.55 8.42 -12.86
C LYS A 215 16.93 9.40 -11.76
N SER A 216 16.25 9.34 -10.62
CA SER A 216 16.37 10.33 -9.55
C SER A 216 17.38 9.91 -8.50
N GLU A 217 17.44 8.61 -8.16
CA GLU A 217 18.39 8.11 -7.15
C GLU A 217 19.62 7.43 -7.76
N GLN A 218 19.65 7.26 -9.09
CA GLN A 218 20.74 6.58 -9.83
C GLN A 218 21.03 5.17 -9.27
N ARG A 219 19.97 4.49 -8.81
CA ARG A 219 20.07 3.15 -8.24
C ARG A 219 19.91 2.12 -9.34
N GLU A 220 20.89 1.25 -9.47
CA GLU A 220 20.80 0.07 -10.33
C GLU A 220 20.08 -1.03 -9.54
N CYS A 221 18.82 -1.25 -9.88
CA CYS A 221 17.97 -2.21 -9.18
C CYS A 221 16.92 -2.85 -10.09
N VAL A 222 16.48 -4.03 -9.67
CA VAL A 222 15.25 -4.65 -10.16
C VAL A 222 14.21 -4.55 -9.05
N LEU A 223 13.09 -3.89 -9.35
CA LEU A 223 11.97 -3.75 -8.44
C LEU A 223 10.74 -4.44 -9.04
N PHE A 224 10.17 -5.36 -8.28
CA PHE A 224 8.91 -6.02 -8.60
C PHE A 224 8.01 -6.01 -7.39
N GLY A 225 6.75 -5.63 -7.58
CA GLY A 225 5.71 -5.72 -6.57
C GLY A 225 4.37 -5.94 -7.25
N ASP A 226 3.56 -6.84 -6.70
CA ASP A 226 2.27 -7.21 -7.26
C ASP A 226 1.33 -7.77 -6.19
N VAL A 227 0.05 -7.83 -6.54
CA VAL A 227 -1.04 -8.30 -5.68
C VAL A 227 -1.99 -9.15 -6.51
N GLU A 228 -2.26 -10.34 -6.02
CA GLU A 228 -3.26 -11.24 -6.59
C GLU A 228 -4.53 -11.19 -5.76
N MET A 229 -5.68 -11.08 -6.42
CA MET A 229 -6.99 -11.00 -5.78
C MET A 229 -7.90 -12.12 -6.29
N LYS A 230 -8.70 -12.70 -5.40
CA LYS A 230 -9.82 -13.57 -5.74
C LYS A 230 -11.10 -13.00 -5.14
N GLY A 231 -11.87 -12.27 -5.96
CA GLY A 231 -12.96 -11.43 -5.47
C GLY A 231 -12.40 -10.29 -4.60
N PHE A 232 -12.86 -10.22 -3.35
CA PHE A 232 -12.36 -9.24 -2.36
C PHE A 232 -11.25 -9.77 -1.46
N LEU A 233 -10.85 -11.03 -1.62
CA LEU A 233 -9.80 -11.64 -0.81
C LEU A 233 -8.44 -11.50 -1.52
N VAL A 234 -7.43 -11.01 -0.82
CA VAL A 234 -6.05 -11.02 -1.32
C VAL A 234 -5.56 -12.46 -1.33
N THR A 235 -5.24 -12.95 -2.53
CA THR A 235 -4.49 -14.15 -2.97
C THR A 235 -3.10 -14.35 -2.39
N GLY A 236 -2.31 -13.34 -2.70
CA GLY A 236 -0.90 -13.18 -2.45
C GLY A 236 -0.61 -11.71 -2.67
N SER A 237 0.36 -11.19 -1.94
CA SER A 237 0.79 -9.81 -2.04
C SER A 237 2.24 -9.78 -1.64
N GLY A 238 3.08 -9.11 -2.40
CA GLY A 238 4.49 -9.06 -2.10
C GLY A 238 5.31 -8.53 -3.25
N GLY A 239 6.61 -8.77 -3.15
CA GLY A 239 7.56 -8.28 -4.13
C GLY A 239 8.99 -8.65 -3.79
N TYR A 240 9.88 -8.27 -4.69
CA TYR A 240 11.31 -8.32 -4.47
C TYR A 240 12.00 -7.06 -5.00
N LEU A 241 13.08 -6.70 -4.34
CA LEU A 241 13.95 -5.59 -4.67
C LEU A 241 15.38 -6.11 -4.66
N ILE A 242 16.03 -6.12 -5.82
CA ILE A 242 17.41 -6.56 -5.99
C ILE A 242 18.23 -5.33 -6.31
N GLU A 243 19.22 -5.04 -5.49
CA GLU A 243 19.98 -3.80 -5.52
C GLU A 243 21.46 -4.11 -5.70
N ARG A 244 22.07 -3.43 -6.67
CA ARG A 244 23.50 -3.49 -6.88
C ARG A 244 24.22 -2.65 -5.84
N LEU A 245 25.18 -3.26 -5.14
CA LEU A 245 26.01 -2.57 -4.16
C LEU A 245 27.28 -2.00 -4.81
N PRO A 246 27.89 -0.93 -4.24
CA PRO A 246 29.14 -0.40 -4.74
C PRO A 246 30.25 -1.46 -4.76
N GLY A 247 31.01 -1.51 -5.86
CA GLY A 247 32.10 -2.48 -6.02
C GLY A 247 31.65 -3.88 -6.48
N SER A 248 30.38 -4.06 -6.85
CA SER A 248 29.85 -5.33 -7.35
C SER A 248 30.50 -5.83 -8.64
N GLU A 249 30.69 -7.14 -8.72
CA GLU A 249 31.14 -7.82 -9.93
C GLU A 249 30.04 -7.88 -10.99
N ALA A 250 30.38 -7.57 -12.25
CA ALA A 250 29.41 -7.58 -13.35
C ALA A 250 28.83 -8.99 -13.58
N GLU A 251 29.66 -10.03 -13.44
CA GLU A 251 29.28 -11.43 -13.66
C GLU A 251 28.12 -11.88 -12.75
N VAL A 252 28.11 -11.43 -11.48
CA VAL A 252 27.05 -11.75 -10.52
C VAL A 252 25.74 -11.08 -10.92
N SER A 253 25.81 -9.84 -11.40
CA SER A 253 24.63 -9.10 -11.84
C SER A 253 24.02 -9.71 -13.10
N ASP A 254 24.86 -10.03 -14.09
CA ASP A 254 24.43 -10.67 -15.34
C ASP A 254 23.83 -12.07 -15.07
N ALA A 255 24.42 -12.85 -14.16
CA ALA A 255 23.88 -14.16 -13.78
C ALA A 255 22.46 -14.07 -13.15
N ILE A 256 22.20 -13.07 -12.30
CA ILE A 256 20.86 -12.86 -11.73
C ILE A 256 19.88 -12.36 -12.79
N GLU A 257 20.30 -11.43 -13.67
CA GLU A 257 19.45 -10.95 -14.76
C GLU A 257 19.04 -12.07 -15.72
N GLU A 258 19.99 -12.93 -16.15
CA GLU A 258 19.72 -14.11 -16.97
C GLU A 258 18.68 -15.03 -16.32
N ASN A 259 18.86 -15.32 -15.03
CA ASN A 259 17.98 -16.22 -14.30
C ASN A 259 16.57 -15.62 -14.08
N LEU A 260 16.46 -14.31 -13.83
CA LEU A 260 15.18 -13.62 -13.78
C LEU A 260 14.46 -13.66 -15.13
N GLU A 261 15.19 -13.50 -16.24
CA GLU A 261 14.61 -13.64 -17.58
C GLU A 261 14.12 -15.06 -17.85
N GLU A 262 14.85 -16.09 -17.42
CA GLU A 262 14.42 -17.49 -17.55
C GLU A 262 13.17 -17.78 -16.74
N LEU A 263 13.09 -17.31 -15.48
CA LEU A 263 11.89 -17.42 -14.66
C LEU A 263 10.69 -16.74 -15.33
N ALA A 264 10.89 -15.54 -15.87
CA ALA A 264 9.85 -14.79 -16.57
C ALA A 264 9.38 -15.48 -17.87
N LYS A 265 10.28 -16.14 -18.59
CA LYS A 265 9.94 -16.95 -19.78
C LYS A 265 9.07 -18.15 -19.41
N GLY A 266 9.31 -18.77 -18.26
CA GLY A 266 8.53 -19.91 -17.76
C GLY A 266 7.12 -19.52 -17.30
N SER A 267 7.01 -18.46 -16.48
CA SER A 267 5.73 -17.85 -16.08
C SER A 267 5.95 -16.37 -15.82
N GLN A 268 5.16 -15.50 -16.46
CA GLN A 268 5.19 -14.06 -16.20
C GLN A 268 4.80 -13.73 -14.74
N SER A 269 4.00 -14.60 -14.11
CA SER A 269 3.52 -14.47 -12.73
C SER A 269 4.24 -15.39 -11.76
N TRP A 270 5.41 -15.96 -12.12
CA TRP A 270 6.09 -17.00 -11.33
C TRP A 270 6.25 -16.66 -9.84
N PHE A 271 6.47 -15.38 -9.52
CA PHE A 271 6.63 -14.90 -8.15
C PHE A 271 5.31 -14.98 -7.39
N MET A 272 4.23 -14.46 -7.99
CA MET A 272 2.89 -14.51 -7.41
C MET A 272 2.38 -15.94 -7.30
N ASP A 273 2.60 -16.76 -8.33
CA ASP A 273 2.29 -18.20 -8.33
C ASP A 273 3.02 -18.91 -7.16
N SER A 274 4.28 -18.56 -6.92
CA SER A 274 5.07 -19.11 -5.81
C SER A 274 4.50 -18.69 -4.46
N LEU A 275 4.14 -17.41 -4.30
CA LEU A 275 3.50 -16.92 -3.08
C LEU A 275 2.17 -17.61 -2.85
N VAL A 276 1.24 -17.61 -3.83
CA VAL A 276 -0.07 -18.29 -3.71
C VAL A 276 0.08 -19.79 -3.43
N GLY A 277 1.10 -20.44 -3.99
CA GLY A 277 1.45 -21.82 -3.69
C GLY A 277 2.01 -22.07 -2.28
N GLY A 278 2.19 -21.03 -1.46
CA GLY A 278 2.71 -21.14 -0.09
C GLY A 278 4.23 -21.38 -0.03
N THR A 279 4.95 -21.05 -1.09
CA THR A 279 6.42 -21.18 -1.14
C THR A 279 7.05 -20.20 -0.16
N ASP A 280 8.00 -20.68 0.64
CA ASP A 280 8.74 -19.83 1.58
C ASP A 280 9.64 -18.80 0.87
N LEU A 281 9.84 -17.63 1.47
CA LEU A 281 10.64 -16.56 0.87
C LEU A 281 12.11 -16.97 0.66
N LEU A 282 12.69 -17.85 1.49
CA LEU A 282 14.04 -18.36 1.27
C LEU A 282 14.12 -19.23 0.01
N THR A 283 13.09 -20.04 -0.25
CA THR A 283 13.01 -20.84 -1.47
C THR A 283 12.80 -19.95 -2.69
N VAL A 284 11.99 -18.89 -2.58
CA VAL A 284 11.85 -17.87 -3.62
C VAL A 284 13.18 -17.15 -3.88
N ALA A 285 13.91 -16.78 -2.82
CA ALA A 285 15.25 -16.18 -2.93
C ALA A 285 16.22 -17.13 -3.67
N SER A 286 16.19 -18.41 -3.32
CA SER A 286 17.02 -19.43 -3.97
C SER A 286 16.70 -19.57 -5.46
N LYS A 287 15.41 -19.45 -5.84
CA LYS A 287 15.02 -19.39 -7.26
C LYS A 287 15.61 -18.17 -7.96
N ILE A 288 15.61 -16.98 -7.33
CA ILE A 288 16.18 -15.74 -7.89
C ILE A 288 17.70 -15.81 -8.04
N LEU A 289 18.39 -16.38 -7.04
CA LEU A 289 19.84 -16.54 -7.03
C LEU A 289 20.33 -17.58 -8.05
N GLY A 290 19.48 -18.56 -8.37
CA GLY A 290 19.83 -19.68 -9.22
C GLY A 290 20.92 -20.55 -8.59
N THR A 291 21.67 -21.26 -9.41
CA THR A 291 22.75 -22.17 -8.96
C THR A 291 24.13 -21.50 -8.92
N LYS A 292 24.27 -20.33 -9.54
CA LYS A 292 25.56 -19.64 -9.74
C LYS A 292 25.92 -18.70 -8.58
N VAL A 293 24.94 -18.23 -7.81
CA VAL A 293 25.13 -17.19 -6.79
C VAL A 293 24.69 -17.70 -5.42
N SER A 294 25.52 -17.51 -4.40
CA SER A 294 25.17 -17.78 -3.00
C SER A 294 24.88 -16.49 -2.25
N ALA A 295 24.01 -16.57 -1.25
CA ALA A 295 23.66 -15.44 -0.38
C ALA A 295 23.52 -15.86 1.08
N THR A 296 23.69 -14.90 1.98
CA THR A 296 23.45 -15.02 3.41
C THR A 296 22.27 -14.14 3.82
N VAL A 297 21.50 -14.60 4.79
CA VAL A 297 20.40 -13.81 5.37
C VAL A 297 21.00 -12.70 6.22
N LEU A 298 20.57 -11.46 5.97
CA LEU A 298 20.94 -10.28 6.74
C LEU A 298 19.95 -9.99 7.86
N ASP A 299 18.67 -10.01 7.53
CA ASP A 299 17.60 -9.60 8.44
C ASP A 299 16.30 -10.31 8.07
N SER A 300 15.47 -10.58 9.08
CA SER A 300 14.12 -11.07 8.91
C SER A 300 13.19 -10.47 9.96
N LYS A 301 12.09 -9.87 9.51
CA LYS A 301 11.13 -9.19 10.39
C LYS A 301 9.71 -9.32 9.88
N LEU A 302 8.76 -9.13 10.79
CA LEU A 302 7.34 -9.17 10.50
C LEU A 302 6.86 -7.75 10.12
N PRO A 303 6.24 -7.55 8.95
CA PRO A 303 5.61 -6.30 8.61
C PRO A 303 4.32 -6.13 9.42
N TYR A 304 3.98 -4.90 9.77
CA TYR A 304 2.77 -4.62 10.54
C TYR A 304 2.17 -3.25 10.20
N ALA A 305 0.84 -3.17 10.23
CA ALA A 305 0.13 -1.92 10.01
C ALA A 305 0.25 -1.04 11.27
N LYS A 306 0.78 0.19 11.12
CA LYS A 306 0.96 1.12 12.26
C LYS A 306 0.44 2.50 11.92
N CYS A 307 -0.59 2.93 12.65
CA CYS A 307 -1.09 4.30 12.56
C CYS A 307 -0.86 5.03 13.88
N ASP A 308 -0.41 6.27 13.77
CA ASP A 308 -0.09 7.18 14.86
C ASP A 308 -1.18 8.27 15.02
N CYS A 309 -2.40 8.02 14.54
CA CYS A 309 -3.52 8.93 14.73
C CYS A 309 -3.96 8.97 16.20
N SER A 310 -4.21 10.17 16.72
CA SER A 310 -4.69 10.40 18.08
C SER A 310 -5.77 11.48 18.06
N LEU A 311 -6.55 11.54 19.13
CA LEU A 311 -7.53 12.62 19.31
C LEU A 311 -6.83 13.99 19.33
N GLU A 312 -5.67 14.07 19.99
CA GLU A 312 -4.84 15.29 20.03
C GLU A 312 -4.44 15.77 18.63
N ARG A 313 -4.10 14.85 17.71
CA ARG A 313 -3.76 15.20 16.33
C ARG A 313 -4.97 15.66 15.51
N LEU A 314 -6.14 15.06 15.76
CA LEU A 314 -7.39 15.53 15.16
C LEU A 314 -7.72 16.94 15.63
N VAL A 315 -7.69 17.17 16.94
CA VAL A 315 -7.90 18.49 17.55
C VAL A 315 -6.96 19.53 16.96
N ARG A 316 -5.66 19.20 16.86
CA ARG A 316 -4.68 20.09 16.22
C ARG A 316 -5.04 20.42 14.77
N SER A 317 -5.67 19.49 14.05
CA SER A 317 -6.13 19.76 12.67
C SER A 317 -7.30 20.74 12.64
N LEU A 318 -8.22 20.67 13.61
CA LEU A 318 -9.32 21.64 13.76
C LEU A 318 -8.80 23.06 14.03
N THR A 319 -7.69 23.19 14.76
CA THR A 319 -7.09 24.51 15.05
C THR A 319 -6.46 25.19 13.83
N LEU A 320 -6.30 24.48 12.72
CA LEU A 320 -5.84 25.06 11.45
C LEU A 320 -6.98 25.71 10.66
N LEU A 321 -8.25 25.46 11.03
CA LEU A 321 -9.40 26.08 10.42
C LEU A 321 -9.58 27.53 10.92
N PRO A 322 -10.17 28.42 10.12
CA PRO A 322 -10.59 29.74 10.57
C PRO A 322 -11.47 29.64 11.82
N ARG A 323 -11.29 30.57 12.75
CA ARG A 323 -12.06 30.63 14.01
C ARG A 323 -13.57 30.64 13.74
N ASP A 324 -14.00 31.41 12.74
CA ASP A 324 -15.41 31.57 12.42
C ASP A 324 -16.04 30.22 12.01
N ASP A 325 -15.33 29.40 11.23
CA ASP A 325 -15.79 28.06 10.82
C ASP A 325 -15.96 27.13 12.04
N VAL A 326 -15.03 27.19 13.00
CA VAL A 326 -15.10 26.36 14.22
C VAL A 326 -16.24 26.83 15.13
N MET A 327 -16.44 28.14 15.27
CA MET A 327 -17.54 28.68 16.08
C MET A 327 -18.90 28.37 15.47
N ASP A 328 -19.00 28.35 14.14
CA ASP A 328 -20.20 27.92 13.42
C ASP A 328 -20.58 26.47 13.73
N ILE A 329 -19.60 25.56 13.77
CA ILE A 329 -19.81 24.14 14.16
C ILE A 329 -20.37 24.06 15.58
N ILE A 330 -19.77 24.82 16.52
CA ILE A 330 -20.19 24.83 17.93
C ILE A 330 -21.61 25.40 18.07
N GLN A 331 -21.92 26.51 17.38
CA GLN A 331 -23.22 27.19 17.47
C GLN A 331 -24.36 26.38 16.86
N LYS A 332 -24.09 25.58 15.83
CA LYS A 332 -25.08 24.71 15.19
C LYS A 332 -25.30 23.40 15.96
N GLU A 333 -24.60 23.20 17.08
CA GLU A 333 -24.59 21.95 17.87
C GLU A 333 -24.26 20.72 17.02
N GLU A 334 -23.41 20.88 16.01
CA GLU A 334 -23.04 19.82 15.09
C GLU A 334 -21.91 18.97 15.69
N ASN A 335 -22.15 17.66 15.80
CA ASN A 335 -21.09 16.73 16.17
C ASN A 335 -20.05 16.65 15.05
N VAL A 336 -18.78 16.76 15.41
CA VAL A 336 -17.67 16.60 14.47
C VAL A 336 -17.36 15.12 14.35
N GLU A 337 -17.58 14.56 13.16
CA GLU A 337 -17.13 13.22 12.80
C GLU A 337 -15.89 13.32 11.89
N ALA A 338 -14.80 12.67 12.29
CA ALA A 338 -13.59 12.60 11.50
C ALA A 338 -13.13 11.15 11.34
N LYS A 339 -12.77 10.78 10.11
CA LYS A 339 -12.22 9.47 9.79
C LYS A 339 -10.73 9.61 9.50
N CYS A 340 -9.89 8.83 10.17
CA CYS A 340 -8.48 8.73 9.79
C CYS A 340 -8.36 8.01 8.44
N GLU A 341 -7.75 8.66 7.44
CA GLU A 341 -7.56 8.07 6.11
C GLU A 341 -6.65 6.83 6.13
N PHE A 342 -5.69 6.77 7.06
CA PHE A 342 -4.72 5.67 7.14
C PHE A 342 -5.27 4.38 7.78
N CYS A 343 -5.99 4.48 8.90
CA CYS A 343 -6.48 3.28 9.63
C CYS A 343 -8.00 3.16 9.67
N GLY A 344 -8.73 4.11 9.10
CA GLY A 344 -10.19 4.12 9.11
C GLY A 344 -10.82 4.42 10.48
N LYS A 345 -10.03 4.69 11.52
CA LYS A 345 -10.55 5.00 12.86
C LYS A 345 -11.45 6.23 12.81
N MET A 346 -12.67 6.07 13.33
CA MET A 346 -13.63 7.16 13.49
C MET A 346 -13.41 7.86 14.82
N TYR A 347 -13.41 9.18 14.78
CA TYR A 347 -13.41 10.07 15.92
C TYR A 347 -14.70 10.85 15.91
N ARG A 348 -15.32 10.98 17.08
CA ARG A 348 -16.53 11.78 17.29
C ARG A 348 -16.24 12.74 18.41
N LEU A 349 -16.47 14.02 18.15
CA LEU A 349 -16.32 15.09 19.11
C LEU A 349 -17.64 15.83 19.22
N SER A 350 -18.11 15.98 20.46
CA SER A 350 -19.23 16.85 20.78
C SER A 350 -18.83 18.33 20.66
N PRO A 351 -19.79 19.24 20.43
CA PRO A 351 -19.53 20.69 20.41
C PRO A 351 -18.78 21.20 21.65
N ASP A 352 -19.10 20.66 22.83
CA ASP A 352 -18.44 21.01 24.09
C ASP A 352 -16.97 20.58 24.12
N GLU A 353 -16.66 19.37 23.63
CA GLU A 353 -15.28 18.90 23.52
C GLU A 353 -14.48 19.74 22.51
N VAL A 354 -15.08 20.08 21.36
CA VAL A 354 -14.46 20.98 20.38
C VAL A 354 -14.14 22.33 21.00
N LYS A 355 -15.09 22.92 21.75
CA LYS A 355 -14.91 24.20 22.42
C LYS A 355 -13.78 24.17 23.44
N VAL A 356 -13.77 23.16 24.32
CA VAL A 356 -12.73 23.00 25.35
C VAL A 356 -11.34 22.88 24.72
N GLU A 357 -11.21 22.08 23.68
CA GLU A 357 -9.93 21.84 23.02
C GLU A 357 -9.46 23.05 22.19
N PHE A 358 -10.39 23.77 21.55
CA PHE A 358 -10.08 25.00 20.83
C PHE A 358 -9.62 26.13 21.77
N ASP A 359 -10.32 26.32 22.90
CA ASP A 359 -9.94 27.32 23.91
C ASP A 359 -8.58 27.02 24.56
N LYS A 360 -8.26 25.74 24.80
CA LYS A 360 -6.93 25.32 25.29
C LYS A 360 -5.84 25.70 24.29
N PHE A 361 -6.10 25.48 23.00
CA PHE A 361 -5.14 25.81 21.96
C PHE A 361 -4.91 27.33 21.84
N GLU A 362 -5.97 28.16 21.83
CA GLU A 362 -5.82 29.62 21.78
C GLU A 362 -4.96 30.13 22.94
N LYS A 363 -5.22 29.65 24.17
CA LYS A 363 -4.42 30.01 25.36
C LYS A 363 -2.94 29.60 25.20
N SER A 364 -2.68 28.37 24.75
CA SER A 364 -1.31 27.90 24.54
C SER A 364 -0.57 28.69 23.45
N ASN A 365 -1.27 29.10 22.40
CA ASN A 365 -0.69 29.86 21.30
C ASN A 365 -0.42 31.33 21.70
N GLU A 366 -1.32 31.94 22.47
CA GLU A 366 -1.09 33.25 23.09
C GLU A 366 0.12 33.25 24.03
N GLU A 367 0.27 32.19 24.84
CA GLU A 367 1.44 32.02 25.73
C GLU A 367 2.75 31.86 24.93
N LYS A 368 2.74 31.08 23.84
CA LYS A 368 3.92 30.96 22.95
C LYS A 368 4.28 32.29 22.29
N MET A 369 3.30 33.02 21.76
CA MET A 369 3.55 34.34 21.17
C MET A 369 4.06 35.36 22.20
N LYS A 370 3.63 35.28 23.46
CA LYS A 370 4.18 36.11 24.54
C LYS A 370 5.64 35.78 24.81
N ARG A 371 5.98 34.50 24.93
CA ARG A 371 7.37 34.04 25.13
C ARG A 371 8.30 34.42 23.97
N GLU A 372 7.86 34.23 22.72
CA GLU A 372 8.66 34.63 21.55
C GLU A 372 8.88 36.15 21.48
N LYS A 373 7.89 36.95 21.91
CA LYS A 373 8.03 38.41 22.02
C LYS A 373 8.96 38.84 23.16
N GLU A 374 9.01 38.07 24.25
CA GLU A 374 9.92 38.31 25.37
C GLU A 374 11.36 37.94 24.99
N GLU A 375 11.57 36.79 24.36
CA GLU A 375 12.89 36.36 23.86
C GLU A 375 13.45 37.31 22.79
N LYS A 376 12.60 37.85 21.89
CA LYS A 376 13.04 38.88 20.92
C LYS A 376 13.43 40.18 21.59
N LYS A 377 12.73 40.59 22.65
CA LYS A 377 13.08 41.78 23.44
C LYS A 377 14.37 41.61 24.24
N GLU A 378 14.64 40.40 24.75
CA GLU A 378 15.90 40.10 25.45
C GLU A 378 17.10 40.00 24.51
N ASN A 379 16.89 39.56 23.27
CA ASN A 379 17.94 39.46 22.25
C ASN A 379 18.22 40.75 21.45
N GLY A 380 17.47 41.83 21.72
CA GLY A 380 17.77 43.17 21.18
C GLY A 380 17.52 43.35 19.67
N GLU A 381 16.58 42.60 19.09
CA GLU A 381 16.07 42.84 17.71
C GLU A 381 14.83 43.74 17.67
#